data_AF-A0A9Q0JEJ3-F1
#
_entry.id   AF-A0A9Q0JEJ3-F1
#
_cell.length_a   1.000
_cell.length_b   1.000
_cell.length_c   1.000
_cell.angle_alpha   90.00
_cell.angle_beta   90.00
_cell.angle_gamma   90.00
#
_symmetry.space_group_name_H-M   'P 1'
#
loop_
_entity.id
_entity.type
_entity.pdbx_description
1 polymer ?
#
loop_
_entity_poly.entity_id
_entity_poly.type
_entity_poly.pdbx_seq_one_letter_code
_entity_poly.pdbx_strand_id
1 'polypeptide(L)'
;MIEFQTLRQKIQDEYREVVERRVITVTGTRPDEEMIDHLIETGSSEQIFQKAIQEQGRGQVLNTLEEIQERHDAVKEIEKRLLELHQVYLDMAVLVEAQGEILDNIESQVANAGNHVQSGTSSLQTAKNSQKSYRKWMCIVLFMVTNAVDHVQSGTEALKVAKSLQRKSRKCMMIAIVLLLIIAIVIVLSVVKPWKK
;
A
#
# COMPACT_ATOMS: atom_id res chain seq x y z
N MET A 1 30.83 16.12 -11.01
CA MET A 1 31.22 17.29 -11.84
C MET A 1 32.64 17.75 -11.58
N ILE A 2 33.01 18.10 -10.34
CA ILE A 2 34.38 18.53 -10.02
C ILE A 2 35.40 17.44 -10.33
N GLU A 3 35.16 16.19 -9.90
CA GLU A 3 36.06 15.06 -10.19
C GLU A 3 36.27 14.79 -11.69
N PHE A 4 35.24 15.01 -12.52
CA PHE A 4 35.33 14.84 -13.97
C PHE A 4 36.25 15.89 -14.61
N GLN A 5 36.07 17.16 -14.22
CA GLN A 5 36.93 18.25 -14.70
C GLN A 5 38.37 18.04 -14.23
N THR A 6 38.57 17.61 -12.98
CA THR A 6 39.89 17.28 -12.44
C THR A 6 40.56 16.13 -13.20
N LEU A 7 39.81 15.07 -13.56
CA LEU A 7 40.36 13.94 -14.31
C LEU A 7 40.73 14.33 -15.75
N ARG A 8 39.89 15.10 -16.44
CA ARG A 8 40.19 15.59 -17.80
C ARG A 8 41.45 16.47 -17.81
N GLN A 9 41.54 17.38 -16.85
CA GLN A 9 42.70 18.27 -16.71
C GLN A 9 43.98 17.46 -16.44
N LYS A 10 43.91 16.48 -15.53
CA LYS A 10 45.04 15.58 -15.24
C LYS A 10 45.52 14.80 -16.47
N ILE A 11 44.60 14.29 -17.30
CA ILE A 11 44.95 13.56 -18.53
C ILE A 11 45.65 14.49 -19.54
N GLN A 12 45.17 15.73 -19.69
CA GLN A 12 45.81 16.73 -20.56
C GLN A 12 47.20 17.11 -20.05
N ASP A 13 47.36 17.31 -18.75
CA ASP A 13 48.64 17.64 -18.13
C ASP A 13 49.67 16.51 -18.29
N GLU A 14 49.25 15.25 -18.05
CA GLU A 14 50.11 14.08 -18.25
C GLU A 14 50.50 13.90 -19.73
N TYR A 15 49.57 14.16 -20.67
CA TYR A 15 49.87 14.11 -22.09
C TYR A 15 50.87 15.19 -22.51
N ARG A 16 50.68 16.43 -22.04
CA ARG A 16 51.59 17.56 -22.28
C ARG A 16 53.02 17.22 -21.84
N GLU A 17 53.18 16.69 -20.63
CA GLU A 17 54.48 16.33 -20.09
C GLU A 17 55.19 15.24 -20.93
N VAL A 18 54.44 14.26 -21.43
CA VAL A 18 54.99 13.20 -22.30
C VAL A 18 55.45 13.77 -23.64
N VAL A 19 54.63 14.61 -24.28
CA VAL A 19 54.97 15.26 -25.56
C VAL A 19 56.22 16.13 -25.40
N GLU A 20 56.29 16.94 -24.36
CA GLU A 20 57.43 17.83 -24.11
C GLU A 20 58.74 17.04 -23.97
N ARG A 21 58.73 15.97 -23.15
CA ARG A 21 59.92 15.11 -22.97
C ARG A 21 60.37 14.45 -24.28
N ARG A 22 59.42 14.02 -25.13
CA ARG A 22 59.74 13.38 -26.41
C ARG A 22 60.27 14.35 -27.44
N VAL A 23 59.70 15.55 -27.52
CA VAL A 23 60.20 16.62 -28.39
C VAL A 23 61.64 16.98 -28.00
N ILE A 24 61.92 17.23 -26.71
CA ILE A 24 63.27 17.54 -26.23
C ILE A 24 64.29 16.44 -26.59
N THR A 25 63.89 15.17 -26.47
CA THR A 25 64.78 14.03 -26.76
C THR A 25 65.22 14.01 -28.23
N VAL A 26 64.37 14.50 -29.13
CA VAL A 26 64.54 14.37 -30.58
C VAL A 26 65.04 15.66 -31.25
N THR A 27 64.76 16.82 -30.65
CA THR A 27 65.24 18.11 -31.17
C THR A 27 66.47 18.63 -30.42
N GLY A 28 66.75 18.11 -29.21
CA GLY A 28 67.85 18.55 -28.35
C GLY A 28 67.66 19.95 -27.75
N THR A 29 66.59 20.66 -28.10
CA THR A 29 66.27 22.00 -27.61
C THR A 29 64.92 22.01 -26.90
N ARG A 30 64.76 22.90 -25.92
CA ARG A 30 63.44 23.13 -25.32
C ARG A 30 62.48 23.71 -26.36
N PRO A 31 61.33 23.07 -26.62
CA PRO A 31 60.30 23.61 -27.49
C PRO A 31 59.61 24.82 -26.82
N ASP A 32 59.12 25.75 -27.64
CA ASP A 32 58.30 26.86 -27.17
C ASP A 32 56.90 26.38 -26.77
N GLU A 33 56.21 27.12 -25.88
CA GLU A 33 54.89 26.73 -25.37
C GLU A 33 53.86 26.59 -26.50
N GLU A 34 53.85 27.54 -27.45
CA GLU A 34 52.97 27.52 -28.63
C GLU A 34 53.23 26.30 -29.53
N MET A 35 54.49 25.85 -29.56
CA MET A 35 54.92 24.68 -30.33
C MET A 35 54.33 23.40 -29.74
N ILE A 36 54.36 23.27 -28.42
CA ILE A 36 53.77 22.15 -27.68
C ILE A 36 52.25 22.16 -27.82
N ASP A 37 51.60 23.32 -27.72
CA ASP A 37 50.15 23.45 -27.88
C ASP A 37 49.70 22.97 -29.26
N HIS A 38 50.40 23.41 -30.32
CA HIS A 38 50.09 22.97 -31.67
C HIS A 38 50.27 21.44 -31.83
N LEU A 39 51.32 20.86 -31.25
CA LEU A 39 51.55 19.41 -31.26
C LEU A 39 50.46 18.63 -30.52
N ILE A 40 49.94 19.18 -29.43
CA ILE A 40 48.85 18.60 -28.65
C ILE A 40 47.54 18.65 -29.43
N GLU A 41 47.27 19.75 -30.14
CA GLU A 41 46.06 19.93 -30.93
C GLU A 41 46.04 19.12 -32.23
N THR A 42 47.15 19.10 -32.97
CA THR A 42 47.19 18.47 -34.31
C THR A 42 47.77 17.06 -34.31
N GLY A 43 48.47 16.64 -33.25
CA GLY A 43 49.16 15.34 -33.17
C GLY A 43 50.40 15.21 -34.08
N SER A 44 50.52 16.08 -35.08
CA SER A 44 51.60 16.10 -36.04
C SER A 44 52.05 17.52 -36.36
N SER A 45 53.36 17.66 -36.52
CA SER A 45 53.99 18.93 -36.86
C SER A 45 55.18 18.70 -37.76
N GLU A 46 54.90 18.38 -39.02
CA GLU A 46 55.93 18.12 -40.03
C GLU A 46 57.00 19.21 -40.05
N GLN A 47 56.61 20.49 -39.96
CA GLN A 47 57.54 21.62 -40.00
C GLN A 47 58.52 21.65 -38.82
N ILE A 48 58.13 21.13 -37.65
CA ILE A 48 58.91 21.13 -36.41
C ILE A 48 60.06 20.13 -36.51
N PHE A 49 59.76 18.96 -37.07
CA PHE A 49 60.70 17.87 -37.15
C PHE A 49 61.62 17.93 -38.38
N GLN A 50 61.37 18.82 -39.35
CA GLN A 50 62.24 19.00 -40.53
C GLN A 50 63.70 19.30 -40.14
N LYS A 51 63.90 20.18 -39.14
CA LYS A 51 65.24 20.54 -38.66
C LYS A 51 65.89 19.38 -37.89
N ALA A 52 65.14 18.71 -37.03
CA ALA A 52 65.61 17.54 -36.29
C ALA A 52 65.93 16.33 -37.19
N ILE A 53 65.21 16.16 -38.31
CA ILE A 53 65.48 15.12 -39.31
C ILE A 53 66.85 15.32 -39.96
N GLN A 54 67.28 16.57 -40.18
CA GLN A 54 68.60 16.89 -40.74
C GLN A 54 69.73 16.65 -39.73
N GLU A 55 69.50 16.94 -38.45
CA GLU A 55 70.54 16.87 -37.41
C GLU A 55 70.68 15.49 -36.75
N GLN A 56 69.55 14.79 -36.51
CA GLN A 56 69.49 13.60 -35.64
C GLN A 56 69.10 12.31 -36.40
N GLY A 57 68.78 12.43 -37.69
CA GLY A 57 68.49 11.31 -38.57
C GLY A 57 66.99 10.98 -38.68
N ARG A 58 66.52 10.78 -39.91
CA ARG A 58 65.10 10.60 -40.26
C ARG A 58 64.39 9.48 -39.49
N GLY A 59 65.06 8.37 -39.21
CA GLY A 59 64.43 7.20 -38.59
C GLY A 59 63.97 7.43 -37.14
N GLN A 60 64.83 8.02 -36.30
CA GLN A 60 64.53 8.23 -34.88
C GLN A 60 63.43 9.30 -34.67
N VAL A 61 63.45 10.33 -35.52
CA VAL A 61 62.48 11.42 -35.49
C VAL A 61 61.09 10.95 -35.91
N LEU A 62 61.00 10.18 -37.01
CA LEU A 62 59.72 9.64 -37.48
C LEU A 62 59.09 8.66 -36.47
N ASN A 63 59.90 7.80 -35.85
CA ASN A 63 59.41 6.89 -34.81
C ASN A 63 58.82 7.63 -33.61
N THR A 64 59.41 8.77 -33.23
CA THR A 64 58.90 9.57 -32.11
C THR A 64 57.64 10.34 -32.50
N LEU A 65 57.57 10.84 -33.74
CA LEU A 65 56.37 11.48 -34.26
C LEU A 65 55.20 10.49 -34.33
N GLU A 66 55.46 9.25 -34.75
CA GLU A 66 54.47 8.17 -34.75
C GLU A 66 53.98 7.84 -33.33
N GLU A 67 54.89 7.76 -32.33
CA GLU A 67 54.52 7.60 -30.92
C GLU A 67 53.63 8.76 -30.40
N ILE A 68 53.95 10.00 -30.77
CA ILE A 68 53.16 11.18 -30.39
C ILE A 68 51.77 11.15 -31.04
N GLN A 69 51.70 10.79 -32.32
CA GLN A 69 50.42 10.70 -33.04
C GLN A 69 49.53 9.59 -32.46
N GLU A 70 50.08 8.41 -32.18
CA GLU A 70 49.33 7.30 -31.55
C GLU A 70 48.79 7.70 -30.17
N ARG A 71 49.60 8.43 -29.39
CA ARG A 71 49.18 8.99 -28.09
C ARG A 71 48.09 10.05 -28.24
N HIS A 72 48.20 10.95 -29.22
CA HIS A 72 47.18 11.95 -29.50
C HIS A 72 45.83 11.29 -29.78
N ASP A 73 45.81 10.29 -30.65
CA ASP A 73 44.59 9.57 -31.02
C ASP A 73 43.98 8.85 -29.81
N ALA A 74 44.82 8.26 -28.95
CA ALA A 74 44.37 7.63 -27.71
C ALA A 74 43.75 8.63 -26.73
N VAL A 75 44.36 9.81 -26.54
CA VAL A 75 43.83 10.88 -25.66
C VAL A 75 42.50 11.40 -26.20
N LYS A 76 42.39 11.59 -27.52
CA LYS A 76 41.17 12.03 -28.18
C LYS A 76 40.02 11.03 -28.01
N GLU A 77 40.31 9.74 -28.10
CA GLU A 77 39.33 8.68 -27.82
C GLU A 77 38.90 8.68 -26.35
N ILE A 78 39.84 8.87 -25.41
CA ILE A 78 39.52 9.00 -23.98
C ILE A 78 38.62 10.22 -23.73
N GLU A 79 38.92 11.36 -24.34
CA GLU A 79 38.12 12.57 -24.24
C GLU A 79 36.69 12.35 -24.75
N LYS A 80 36.54 11.68 -25.90
CA LYS A 80 35.22 11.33 -26.45
C LYS A 80 34.42 10.46 -25.47
N ARG A 81 35.04 9.40 -24.91
CA ARG A 81 34.37 8.50 -23.94
C ARG A 81 34.00 9.22 -22.64
N LEU A 82 34.84 10.15 -22.19
CA LEU A 82 34.54 11.02 -21.05
C LEU A 82 33.29 11.86 -21.32
N LEU A 83 33.17 12.48 -22.50
CA LEU A 83 31.98 13.24 -22.87
C LEU A 83 30.70 12.38 -22.91
N GLU A 84 30.79 11.16 -23.44
CA GLU A 84 29.68 10.20 -23.43
C GLU A 84 29.27 9.82 -22.00
N LEU A 85 30.23 9.54 -21.13
CA LEU A 85 29.96 9.25 -19.71
C LEU A 85 29.31 10.45 -19.00
N HIS A 86 29.75 11.66 -19.32
CA HIS A 86 29.16 12.86 -18.77
C HIS A 86 27.68 12.99 -19.15
N GLN A 87 27.33 12.67 -20.40
CA GLN A 87 25.95 12.66 -20.86
C GLN A 87 25.11 11.60 -20.13
N VAL A 88 25.62 10.37 -19.96
CA VAL A 88 24.93 9.32 -19.17
C VAL A 88 24.66 9.78 -17.74
N TYR A 89 25.60 10.50 -17.11
CA TYR A 89 25.41 11.02 -15.77
C TYR A 89 24.30 12.10 -15.71
N LEU A 90 24.24 12.98 -16.70
CA LEU A 90 23.16 13.99 -16.80
C LEU A 90 21.80 13.33 -17.01
N ASP A 91 21.73 12.34 -17.90
CA ASP A 91 20.50 11.58 -18.14
C ASP A 91 20.05 10.82 -16.89
N MET A 92 21.00 10.26 -16.12
CA MET A 92 20.73 9.64 -14.84
C MET A 92 20.20 10.65 -13.81
N ALA A 93 20.75 11.86 -13.75
CA ALA A 93 20.26 12.91 -12.85
C ALA A 93 18.79 13.27 -13.14
N VAL A 94 18.42 13.39 -14.43
CA VAL A 94 17.04 13.64 -14.85
C VAL A 94 16.12 12.47 -14.47
N LEU A 95 16.55 11.22 -14.68
CA LEU A 95 15.76 10.03 -14.32
C LEU A 95 15.55 9.89 -12.81
N VAL A 96 16.53 10.27 -11.99
CA VAL A 96 16.40 10.26 -10.52
C VAL A 96 15.44 11.36 -10.06
N GLU A 97 15.52 12.56 -10.65
CA GLU A 97 14.60 13.65 -10.35
C GLU A 97 13.15 13.28 -10.71
N ALA A 98 12.92 12.65 -11.87
CA ALA A 98 11.61 12.15 -12.27
C ALA A 98 11.08 11.03 -11.34
N GLN A 99 11.96 10.21 -10.75
CA GLN A 99 11.56 9.15 -9.81
C GLN A 99 11.13 9.68 -8.42
N GLY A 100 11.41 10.94 -8.08
CA GLY A 100 10.95 11.55 -6.83
C GLY A 100 9.42 11.51 -6.66
N GLU A 101 8.67 11.69 -7.75
CA GLU A 101 7.20 11.69 -7.73
C GLU A 101 6.59 10.30 -7.46
N ILE A 102 7.28 9.21 -7.83
CA ILE A 102 6.82 7.85 -7.57
C ILE A 102 7.00 7.46 -6.10
N LEU A 103 8.02 8.02 -5.44
CA LEU A 103 8.35 7.72 -4.04
C LEU A 103 7.29 8.29 -3.09
N ASP A 104 6.80 9.51 -3.35
CA ASP A 104 5.66 10.13 -2.64
C ASP A 104 4.39 9.29 -2.77
N ASN A 105 4.16 8.69 -3.93
CA ASN A 105 3.03 7.81 -4.16
C ASN A 105 3.13 6.51 -3.33
N ILE A 106 4.31 5.93 -3.15
CA ILE A 106 4.49 4.73 -2.31
C ILE A 106 4.26 5.08 -0.83
N GLU A 107 4.83 6.18 -0.35
CA GLU A 107 4.62 6.62 1.03
C GLU A 107 3.12 6.89 1.30
N SER A 108 2.45 7.59 0.38
CA SER A 108 1.01 7.84 0.44
C SER A 108 0.19 6.54 0.43
N GLN A 109 0.51 5.58 -0.44
CA GLN A 109 -0.19 4.30 -0.50
C GLN A 109 0.01 3.47 0.77
N VAL A 110 1.22 3.44 1.33
CA VAL A 110 1.51 2.74 2.59
C VAL A 110 0.79 3.41 3.76
N ALA A 111 0.80 4.74 3.85
CA ALA A 111 0.07 5.49 4.86
C ALA A 111 -1.45 5.24 4.76
N ASN A 112 -2.00 5.25 3.53
CA ASN A 112 -3.40 4.97 3.28
C ASN A 112 -3.78 3.53 3.65
N ALA A 113 -2.93 2.56 3.33
CA ALA A 113 -3.14 1.16 3.75
C ALA A 113 -3.17 1.03 5.28
N GLY A 114 -2.24 1.71 5.98
CA GLY A 114 -2.23 1.77 7.45
C GLY A 114 -3.52 2.34 8.03
N ASN A 115 -3.99 3.47 7.49
CA ASN A 115 -5.25 4.10 7.89
C ASN A 115 -6.47 3.18 7.68
N HIS A 116 -6.54 2.48 6.55
CA HIS A 116 -7.62 1.53 6.27
C HIS A 116 -7.63 0.35 7.24
N VAL A 117 -6.46 -0.22 7.55
CA VAL A 117 -6.35 -1.33 8.52
C VAL A 117 -6.76 -0.87 9.92
N GLN A 118 -6.33 0.32 10.35
CA GLN A 118 -6.71 0.88 11.65
C GLN A 118 -8.21 1.15 11.74
N SER A 119 -8.79 1.79 10.72
CA SER A 119 -10.23 2.08 10.65
C SER A 119 -11.06 0.79 10.62
N GLY A 120 -10.65 -0.19 9.82
CA GLY A 120 -11.27 -1.52 9.76
C GLY A 120 -11.23 -2.24 11.12
N THR A 121 -10.10 -2.16 11.82
CA THR A 121 -9.94 -2.74 13.17
C THR A 121 -10.88 -2.09 14.19
N SER A 122 -10.99 -0.76 14.18
CA SER A 122 -11.91 -0.03 15.07
C SER A 122 -13.38 -0.38 14.80
N SER A 123 -13.74 -0.50 13.51
CA SER A 123 -15.09 -0.90 13.09
C SER A 123 -15.43 -2.32 13.55
N LEU A 124 -14.50 -3.28 13.40
CA LEU A 124 -14.66 -4.64 13.90
C LEU A 124 -14.80 -4.70 15.42
N GLN A 125 -14.04 -3.89 16.15
CA GLN A 125 -14.14 -3.82 17.61
C GLN A 125 -15.50 -3.26 18.05
N THR A 126 -15.99 -2.22 17.38
CA THR A 126 -17.31 -1.65 17.65
C THR A 126 -18.42 -2.65 17.33
N ALA A 127 -18.35 -3.33 16.18
CA ALA A 127 -19.31 -4.37 15.80
C ALA A 127 -19.34 -5.53 16.81
N LYS A 128 -18.17 -5.97 17.31
CA LYS A 128 -18.05 -6.99 18.35
C LYS A 128 -18.72 -6.56 19.67
N ASN A 129 -18.54 -5.32 20.08
CA ASN A 129 -19.17 -4.77 21.28
C ASN A 129 -20.69 -4.68 21.13
N SER A 130 -21.17 -4.19 19.98
CA SER A 130 -22.60 -4.14 19.65
C SER A 130 -23.21 -5.55 19.64
N GLN A 131 -22.56 -6.53 19.01
CA GLN A 131 -23.02 -7.92 18.97
C GLN A 131 -23.19 -8.51 20.38
N LYS A 132 -22.25 -8.25 21.30
CA LYS A 132 -22.38 -8.67 22.70
C LYS A 132 -23.61 -8.05 23.37
N SER A 133 -23.90 -6.78 23.11
CA SER A 133 -25.07 -6.09 23.66
C SER A 133 -26.39 -6.67 23.12
N TYR A 134 -26.47 -6.94 21.81
CA TYR A 134 -27.65 -7.57 21.20
C TYR A 134 -27.94 -8.96 21.77
N ARG A 135 -26.91 -9.77 22.05
CA ARG A 135 -27.11 -11.09 22.70
C ARG A 135 -27.76 -10.95 24.08
N LYS A 136 -27.36 -9.95 24.88
CA LYS A 136 -27.98 -9.68 26.18
C LYS A 136 -29.45 -9.26 26.01
N TRP A 137 -29.73 -8.35 25.09
CA TRP A 137 -31.09 -7.90 24.78
C TRP A 137 -31.97 -9.04 24.27
N MET A 138 -31.44 -9.93 23.44
CA MET A 138 -32.17 -11.09 22.94
C MET A 138 -32.60 -12.03 24.07
N CYS A 139 -31.77 -12.24 25.09
CA CYS A 139 -32.15 -13.02 26.27
C CYS A 139 -33.27 -12.34 27.08
N ILE A 140 -33.21 -11.01 27.25
CA ILE A 140 -34.25 -10.25 27.97
C ILE A 140 -35.59 -10.34 27.22
N VAL A 141 -35.57 -10.17 25.89
CA VAL A 141 -36.77 -10.29 25.06
C VAL A 141 -37.34 -11.70 25.13
N LEU A 142 -36.50 -12.73 25.02
CA LEU A 142 -36.94 -14.12 25.12
C LEU A 142 -37.62 -14.40 26.47
N PHE A 143 -37.05 -13.93 27.57
CA PHE A 143 -37.62 -14.08 28.92
C PHE A 143 -38.96 -13.36 29.09
N MET A 144 -39.08 -12.14 28.55
CA MET A 144 -40.35 -11.40 28.57
C MET A 144 -41.44 -12.13 27.78
N VAL A 145 -41.10 -12.70 26.63
CA VAL A 145 -42.03 -13.49 25.80
C VAL A 145 -42.49 -14.75 26.54
N THR A 146 -41.59 -15.49 27.19
CA THR A 146 -41.99 -16.69 27.95
C THR A 146 -42.95 -16.36 29.09
N ASN A 147 -42.65 -15.31 29.86
CA ASN A 147 -43.53 -14.89 30.96
C ASN A 147 -44.91 -14.45 30.46
N ALA A 148 -44.97 -13.75 29.31
CA ALA A 148 -46.23 -13.33 28.71
C ALA A 148 -47.07 -14.55 28.27
N VAL A 149 -46.45 -15.57 27.67
CA VAL A 149 -47.12 -16.82 27.29
C VAL A 149 -47.67 -17.53 28.53
N ASP A 150 -46.90 -17.63 29.61
CA ASP A 150 -47.32 -18.27 30.86
C ASP A 150 -48.54 -17.57 31.49
N HIS A 151 -48.56 -16.23 31.49
CA HIS A 151 -49.70 -15.44 31.96
C HIS A 151 -50.96 -15.68 31.13
N VAL A 152 -50.83 -15.71 29.80
CA VAL A 152 -51.97 -15.99 28.90
C VAL A 152 -52.48 -17.41 29.15
N GLN A 153 -51.60 -18.40 29.26
CA GLN A 153 -51.98 -19.79 29.50
C GLN A 153 -52.70 -19.96 30.84
N SER A 154 -52.16 -19.39 31.92
CA SER A 154 -52.80 -19.39 33.24
C SER A 154 -54.21 -18.77 33.21
N GLY A 155 -54.37 -17.63 32.53
CA GLY A 155 -55.67 -17.00 32.34
C GLY A 155 -56.67 -17.86 31.57
N THR A 156 -56.22 -18.58 30.53
CA THR A 156 -57.10 -19.49 29.76
C THR A 156 -57.56 -20.69 30.58
N GLU A 157 -56.70 -21.26 31.42
CA GLU A 157 -57.05 -22.37 32.32
C GLU A 157 -58.05 -21.93 33.39
N ALA A 158 -57.83 -20.77 34.02
CA ALA A 158 -58.77 -20.19 34.97
C ALA A 158 -60.17 -19.98 34.34
N LEU A 159 -60.22 -19.50 33.10
CA LEU A 159 -61.49 -19.31 32.37
C LEU A 159 -62.20 -20.64 32.07
N LYS A 160 -61.47 -21.69 31.70
CA LYS A 160 -62.03 -23.05 31.50
C LYS A 160 -62.63 -23.59 32.80
N VAL A 161 -61.91 -23.46 33.91
CA VAL A 161 -62.36 -23.89 35.24
C VAL A 161 -63.64 -23.15 35.62
N ALA A 162 -63.67 -21.81 35.51
CA ALA A 162 -64.83 -20.98 35.81
C ALA A 162 -66.08 -21.38 34.99
N LYS A 163 -65.93 -21.62 33.68
CA LYS A 163 -67.03 -22.11 32.82
C LYS A 163 -67.55 -23.48 33.26
N SER A 164 -66.66 -24.38 33.68
CA SER A 164 -67.04 -25.72 34.16
C SER A 164 -67.83 -25.65 35.49
N LEU A 165 -67.41 -24.80 36.43
CA LEU A 165 -68.12 -24.57 37.69
C LEU A 165 -69.49 -23.94 37.44
N GLN A 166 -69.58 -22.93 36.57
CA GLN A 166 -70.84 -22.30 36.22
C GLN A 166 -71.84 -23.31 35.61
N ARG A 167 -71.37 -24.20 34.73
CA ARG A 167 -72.22 -25.26 34.15
C ARG A 167 -72.68 -26.28 35.19
N LYS A 168 -71.83 -26.66 36.15
CA LYS A 168 -72.19 -27.55 37.27
C LYS A 168 -73.21 -26.89 38.21
N SER A 169 -73.01 -25.61 38.55
CA SER A 169 -73.95 -24.84 39.38
C SER A 169 -75.33 -24.75 38.73
N ARG A 170 -75.41 -24.42 37.43
CA ARG A 170 -76.69 -24.43 36.68
C ARG A 170 -77.37 -25.80 36.71
N LYS A 171 -76.61 -26.90 36.56
CA LYS A 171 -77.17 -28.26 36.66
C LYS A 171 -77.75 -28.53 38.04
N CYS A 172 -77.01 -28.20 39.11
CA CYS A 172 -77.48 -28.38 40.48
C CYS A 172 -78.76 -27.57 40.76
N MET A 173 -78.78 -26.30 40.33
CA MET A 173 -79.95 -25.43 40.44
C MET A 173 -81.16 -26.00 39.70
N MET A 174 -80.99 -26.51 38.48
CA MET A 174 -82.09 -27.15 37.74
C MET A 174 -82.61 -28.40 38.44
N ILE A 175 -81.73 -29.24 38.99
CA ILE A 175 -82.13 -30.42 39.77
C ILE A 175 -82.95 -29.99 41.00
N ALA A 176 -82.50 -28.96 41.72
CA ALA A 176 -83.23 -28.45 42.88
C ALA A 176 -84.63 -27.91 42.50
N ILE A 177 -84.73 -27.16 41.39
CA ILE A 177 -86.03 -26.67 40.87
C ILE A 177 -86.96 -27.84 40.52
N VAL A 178 -86.46 -28.86 39.82
CA VAL A 178 -87.26 -30.04 39.44
C VAL A 178 -87.75 -30.80 40.68
N LEU A 179 -86.90 -30.98 41.70
CA LEU A 179 -87.30 -31.63 42.95
C LEU A 179 -88.38 -30.84 43.68
N LEU A 180 -88.27 -29.51 43.75
CA LEU A 180 -89.31 -28.65 44.33
C LEU A 180 -90.64 -28.76 43.59
N LEU A 181 -90.62 -28.81 42.25
CA LEU A 181 -91.83 -29.01 41.44
C LEU A 181 -92.49 -30.37 41.70
N ILE A 182 -91.69 -31.44 41.82
CA ILE A 182 -92.21 -32.79 42.14
C ILE A 182 -92.88 -32.79 43.52
N ILE A 183 -92.24 -32.18 44.53
CA ILE A 183 -92.81 -32.08 45.89
C ILE A 183 -94.14 -31.31 45.85
N ALA A 184 -94.20 -30.19 45.15
CA ALA A 184 -95.44 -29.42 45.00
C ALA A 184 -96.56 -30.24 44.35
N ILE A 185 -96.27 -31.00 43.29
CA ILE A 185 -97.24 -31.88 42.63
C ILE A 185 -97.77 -32.95 43.60
N VAL A 186 -96.91 -33.58 44.39
CA VAL A 186 -97.32 -34.59 45.39
C VAL A 186 -98.26 -33.99 46.42
N ILE A 187 -97.94 -32.81 46.97
CA ILE A 187 -98.80 -32.11 47.93
C ILE A 187 -100.17 -31.81 47.31
N VAL A 188 -100.21 -31.29 46.09
CA VAL A 188 -101.48 -31.00 45.37
C VAL A 188 -102.29 -32.28 45.15
N LEU A 189 -101.66 -33.38 44.70
CA LEU A 189 -102.33 -34.65 44.51
C LEU A 189 -102.89 -35.22 45.82
N SER A 190 -102.14 -35.11 46.93
CA SER A 190 -102.60 -35.55 48.26
C SER A 190 -103.80 -34.75 48.77
N VAL A 191 -103.92 -33.47 48.44
CA VAL A 191 -105.07 -32.62 48.80
C VAL A 191 -106.27 -32.82 47.86
N VAL A 192 -106.04 -33.11 46.58
CA VAL A 192 -107.11 -33.30 45.58
C VAL A 192 -107.72 -34.72 45.63
N LYS A 193 -106.93 -35.77 45.92
CA LYS A 193 -107.43 -37.16 46.01
C LYS A 193 -108.51 -37.43 47.07
N PRO A 194 -108.60 -36.76 48.24
CA PRO A 194 -109.69 -37.00 49.19
C PRO A 194 -111.08 -36.61 48.66
N TRP A 195 -111.19 -36.00 47.47
CA TRP A 195 -112.46 -35.57 46.87
C TRP A 195 -112.94 -36.45 45.71
N LYS A 196 -112.37 -37.66 45.55
CA LYS A 196 -112.97 -38.71 44.70
C LYS A 196 -113.37 -39.89 45.56
N LYS A 197 -114.58 -39.82 46.11
CA LYS A 197 -115.40 -40.98 46.45
C LYS A 197 -116.80 -40.72 45.92
#